data_AF-A0A223ZMZ8-F1
#
_entry.id   AF-A0A223ZMZ8-F1
#
_cell.length_a   1.000
_cell.length_b   1.000
_cell.length_c   1.000
_cell.angle_alpha   90.00
_cell.angle_beta   90.00
_cell.angle_gamma   90.00
#
_symmetry.space_group_name_H-M   'P 1'
#
loop_
_entity.id
_entity.type
_entity.pdbx_description
1 polymer ?
#
loop_
_entity_poly.entity_id
_entity_poly.type
_entity_poly.pdbx_seq_one_letter_code
_entity_poly.pdbx_strand_id
1 'polypeptide(L)' 'DMMAGVTPGMIVGVTTEVIAGEGLILTAGGIDSHIHFICPQQAYDAIAVGLTTMIGGGTGPAVGTCATT' A
#
# COMPACT_ATOMS: atom_id res chain seq x y z
N ASP A 1 3.89 12.18 30.24
CA ASP A 1 4.55 13.30 30.95
C ASP A 1 5.83 12.87 31.70
N MET A 2 6.05 11.56 31.91
CA MET A 2 7.23 11.01 32.61
C MET A 2 8.49 10.81 31.76
N MET A 3 8.39 10.75 30.43
CA MET A 3 9.54 10.53 29.53
C MET A 3 10.05 11.85 28.96
N ALA A 4 11.39 12.02 28.96
CA ALA A 4 12.03 13.15 28.29
C ALA A 4 12.10 12.93 26.76
N GLY A 5 12.00 14.00 25.99
CA GLY A 5 12.28 13.98 24.54
C GLY A 5 11.21 13.34 23.64
N VAL A 6 9.97 13.20 24.11
CA VAL A 6 8.86 12.72 23.26
C VAL A 6 8.57 13.74 22.16
N THR A 7 8.70 13.34 20.89
CA THR A 7 8.45 14.20 19.73
C THR A 7 7.00 14.71 19.70
N PRO A 8 6.75 16.00 19.40
CA PRO A 8 5.40 16.51 19.18
C PRO A 8 4.66 15.67 18.12
N GLY A 9 3.44 15.23 18.45
CA GLY A 9 2.64 14.36 17.58
C GLY A 9 2.88 12.86 17.72
N MET A 10 3.81 12.41 18.58
CA MET A 10 4.13 10.99 18.82
C MET A 10 3.74 10.51 20.22
N ILE A 11 2.65 11.03 20.79
CA ILE A 11 2.16 10.60 22.11
C ILE A 11 1.39 9.29 21.96
N VAL A 12 1.77 8.27 22.74
CA VAL A 12 0.96 7.06 22.93
C VAL A 12 -0.04 7.32 24.06
N GLY A 13 -1.33 7.31 23.74
CA GLY A 13 -2.42 7.60 24.67
C GLY A 13 -3.46 6.48 24.73
N VAL A 14 -4.58 6.76 25.38
CA VAL A 14 -5.68 5.78 25.56
C VAL A 14 -6.37 5.39 24.25
N THR A 15 -6.12 6.12 23.16
CA THR A 15 -6.68 5.88 21.82
C THR A 15 -5.63 5.40 20.81
N THR A 16 -4.44 5.01 21.27
CA THR A 16 -3.35 4.56 20.40
C THR A 16 -3.30 3.04 20.38
N GLU A 17 -3.46 2.44 19.20
CA GLU A 17 -3.15 1.02 18.96
C GLU A 17 -1.66 0.85 18.65
N VAL A 18 -1.11 -0.35 18.90
CA VAL A 18 0.30 -0.66 18.74
C VAL A 18 0.50 -1.84 17.78
N ILE A 19 1.35 -1.65 16.78
CA ILE A 19 1.87 -2.72 15.93
C ILE A 19 3.36 -2.87 16.25
N ALA A 20 3.77 -4.07 16.68
CA ALA A 20 5.16 -4.40 17.00
C ALA A 20 6.03 -4.39 15.73
N GLY A 21 7.12 -3.61 15.75
CA GLY A 21 8.02 -3.41 14.61
C GLY A 21 9.45 -3.93 14.85
N GLU A 22 9.75 -4.41 16.05
CA GLU A 22 11.07 -4.93 16.39
C GLU A 22 11.44 -6.14 15.52
N GLY A 23 12.65 -6.10 14.95
CA GLY A 23 13.14 -7.16 14.06
C GLY A 23 12.50 -7.17 12.66
N LEU A 24 11.64 -6.22 12.33
CA LEU A 24 10.99 -6.09 11.02
C LEU A 24 11.53 -4.89 10.23
N ILE A 25 11.32 -4.91 8.91
CA ILE A 25 11.60 -3.78 8.02
C ILE A 25 10.26 -3.16 7.61
N LEU A 26 10.14 -1.84 7.78
CA LEU A 26 9.01 -1.06 7.29
C LEU A 26 9.41 -0.34 6.01
N THR A 27 8.65 -0.54 4.93
CA THR A 27 8.78 0.20 3.67
C THR A 27 7.50 0.96 3.37
N ALA A 28 7.58 1.98 2.51
CA ALA A 28 6.38 2.47 1.85
C ALA A 28 5.74 1.34 1.02
N GLY A 29 4.43 1.41 0.81
CA GLY A 29 3.76 0.54 -0.15
C GLY A 29 4.22 0.87 -1.58
N GLY A 30 4.38 -0.17 -2.40
CA GLY A 30 4.82 -0.02 -3.78
C GLY A 30 3.77 0.65 -4.67
N ILE A 31 4.25 1.33 -5.71
CA ILE A 31 3.43 1.97 -6.74
C ILE A 31 3.77 1.32 -8.07
N ASP A 32 2.78 0.71 -8.71
CA ASP A 32 2.89 0.29 -10.10
C ASP A 32 2.17 1.32 -10.99
N SER A 33 2.95 1.97 -11.84
CA SER A 33 2.47 3.05 -12.70
C SER A 33 2.01 2.58 -14.09
N HIS A 34 2.05 1.29 -14.38
CA HIS A 34 1.75 0.75 -15.71
C HIS A 34 0.88 -0.51 -15.60
N ILE A 35 -0.32 -0.35 -15.05
CA ILE A 35 -1.28 -1.45 -14.90
C ILE A 35 -2.30 -1.46 -16.05
N HIS A 36 -2.37 -2.59 -16.74
CA HIS A 36 -3.52 -2.92 -17.58
C HIS A 36 -4.63 -3.52 -16.70
N PHE A 37 -5.76 -2.82 -16.51
CA PHE A 37 -6.89 -3.30 -15.72
C PHE A 37 -7.73 -4.35 -16.47
N ILE A 38 -7.16 -5.53 -16.65
CA ILE A 38 -7.75 -6.66 -17.38
C ILE A 38 -8.76 -7.40 -16.50
N CYS A 39 -8.45 -7.57 -15.23
CA CYS A 39 -9.33 -8.27 -14.30
C CYS A 39 -9.15 -7.77 -12.86
N PRO A 40 -10.21 -7.78 -12.04
CA PRO A 40 -10.15 -7.31 -10.66
C PRO A 40 -9.21 -8.14 -9.78
N GLN A 41 -8.90 -9.38 -10.15
CA GLN A 41 -8.02 -10.26 -9.39
C GLN A 41 -6.59 -9.73 -9.28
N GLN A 42 -6.14 -8.91 -10.25
CA GLN A 42 -4.83 -8.27 -10.21
C GLN A 42 -4.62 -7.45 -8.92
N ALA A 43 -5.69 -6.89 -8.35
CA ALA A 43 -5.60 -6.14 -7.08
C ALA A 43 -5.16 -7.04 -5.91
N TYR A 44 -5.58 -8.31 -5.89
CA TYR A 44 -5.20 -9.27 -4.84
C TYR A 44 -3.74 -9.68 -4.97
N ASP A 45 -3.27 -9.92 -6.20
CA ASP A 45 -1.86 -10.25 -6.45
C ASP A 45 -0.97 -9.04 -6.14
N ALA A 46 -1.40 -7.84 -6.53
CA ALA A 46 -0.67 -6.59 -6.28
C ALA A 46 -0.44 -6.35 -4.78
N ILE A 47 -1.50 -6.42 -3.96
CA ILE A 47 -1.36 -6.20 -2.52
C ILE A 47 -0.56 -7.32 -1.83
N ALA A 48 -0.65 -8.56 -2.31
CA ALA A 48 0.10 -9.69 -1.76
C ALA A 48 1.63 -9.54 -1.95
N VAL A 49 2.07 -8.80 -2.98
CA VAL A 49 3.50 -8.49 -3.22
C VAL A 49 3.90 -7.09 -2.72
N GLY A 50 3.05 -6.43 -1.94
CA GLY A 50 3.35 -5.14 -1.29
C GLY A 50 3.09 -3.90 -2.15
N LEU A 51 2.38 -4.03 -3.29
CA LEU A 51 1.89 -2.88 -4.04
C LEU A 51 0.59 -2.36 -3.41
N THR A 52 0.58 -1.10 -2.99
CA THR A 52 -0.62 -0.47 -2.41
C THR A 52 -1.31 0.48 -3.37
N THR A 53 -0.66 0.79 -4.50
CA THR A 53 -1.17 1.74 -5.50
C THR A 53 -0.98 1.18 -6.90
N MET A 54 -2.06 1.15 -7.67
CA MET A 54 -2.08 0.77 -9.08
C MET A 54 -2.53 1.97 -9.92
N ILE A 55 -1.75 2.38 -10.90
CA ILE A 55 -2.06 3.45 -11.84
C ILE A 55 -1.97 2.89 -13.26
N GLY A 56 -2.99 3.17 -14.07
CA GLY A 56 -3.05 2.68 -15.43
C GLY A 56 -4.47 2.83 -16.00
N GLY A 57 -4.86 1.93 -16.88
CA GLY A 57 -6.13 1.99 -17.60
C GLY A 57 -6.60 0.63 -18.09
N GLY A 58 -7.88 0.57 -18.45
CA GLY A 58 -8.50 -0.67 -18.90
C GLY A 58 -9.99 -0.77 -18.59
N THR A 59 -10.70 -1.59 -19.35
CA THR A 59 -12.14 -1.86 -19.19
C THR A 59 -12.43 -3.35 -19.07
N GLY A 60 -11.48 -4.12 -18.53
CA GLY A 60 -11.56 -5.57 -18.44
C GLY A 60 -10.86 -6.28 -19.62
N PRO A 61 -11.27 -7.49 -20.00
CA PRO A 61 -10.53 -8.34 -20.96
C PRO A 61 -10.74 -7.94 -22.43
N ALA A 62 -11.05 -6.67 -22.71
CA ALA A 62 -11.13 -6.17 -24.07
C ALA A 62 -9.74 -6.19 -24.73
N VAL A 63 -9.69 -6.50 -26.04
CA VAL A 63 -8.42 -6.55 -26.80
C VAL A 63 -7.63 -5.24 -26.67
N GLY A 64 -8.32 -4.10 -26.62
CA GLY A 64 -7.68 -2.80 -26.36
C GLY A 64 -6.93 -2.78 -25.02
N THR A 65 -7.58 -3.14 -23.92
CA THR A 65 -6.95 -3.20 -22.59
C THR A 65 -5.81 -4.22 -22.53
N CYS A 66 -5.90 -5.35 -23.23
CA CYS A 66 -4.80 -6.31 -23.31
C CYS A 66 -3.57 -5.78 -24.09
N ALA A 67 -3.73 -4.72 -24.88
CA ALA A 67 -2.66 -4.13 -25.68
C ALA A 67 -2.14 -2.81 -25.11
N THR A 68 -2.99 -2.02 -24.45
CA THR A 68 -2.70 -0.65 -24.01
C THR A 68 -3.11 -0.42 -22.57
N THR A 69 -2.28 0.33 -21.84
CA THR A 69 -2.59 0.90 -20.51
C THR A 69 -3.13 2.31 -20.67
#